data_AF-I1CTM3-F1
#
_entry.id   AF-I1CTM3-F1
#
_cell.length_a   1.000
_cell.length_b   1.000
_cell.length_c   1.000
_cell.angle_alpha   90.00
_cell.angle_beta   90.00
_cell.angle_gamma   90.00
#
_symmetry.space_group_name_H-M   'P 1'
#
loop_
_entity.id
_entity.type
_entity.pdbx_description
1 polymer ?
#
loop_
_entity_poly.entity_id
_entity_poly.type
_entity_poly.pdbx_seq_one_letter_code
_entity_poly.pdbx_strand_id
1 'polypeptide(L)'
;MANTVEAYGRTKHVDVHRETFGKEKGASITTSIPPPIDTMYPDIWPVSLQRSDGVKLVIGTQVSNILITSNIRMDTKMKPCIGSKCMSFQLTTTADPMSIKIYLDSTFLQEGLVMLASPQTSCMSSSNIIYQLR
;
A
#
# COMPACT_ATOMS: atom_id res chain seq x y z
N MET A 1 10.28 8.88 2.20
CA MET A 1 9.73 8.31 3.46
C MET A 1 8.23 8.51 3.50
N ALA A 2 7.46 7.46 3.81
CA ALA A 2 6.05 7.60 4.14
C ALA A 2 5.93 8.01 5.60
N ASN A 3 5.28 9.15 5.86
CA ASN A 3 5.08 9.69 7.21
C ASN A 3 3.78 9.16 7.84
N THR A 4 2.75 9.02 7.02
CA THR A 4 1.44 8.54 7.47
C THR A 4 0.81 7.68 6.38
N VAL A 5 0.19 6.60 6.80
CA VAL A 5 -0.51 5.66 5.93
C VAL A 5 -1.90 5.34 6.50
N GLU A 6 -2.82 4.98 5.62
CA GLU A 6 -4.17 4.52 5.99
C GLU A 6 -4.41 3.14 5.37
N ALA A 7 -4.66 2.14 6.21
CA ALA A 7 -4.99 0.79 5.77
C ALA A 7 -6.50 0.62 5.60
N TYR A 8 -6.91 0.04 4.48
CA TYR A 8 -8.31 -0.25 4.18
C TYR A 8 -8.47 -1.60 3.47
N GLY A 9 -9.67 -2.18 3.57
CA GLY A 9 -9.99 -3.48 3.01
C GLY A 9 -10.28 -3.48 1.51
N ARG A 10 -10.11 -4.64 0.89
CA ARG A 10 -10.33 -4.83 -0.55
C ARG A 10 -11.76 -5.21 -0.92
N THR A 11 -12.56 -5.72 0.03
CA THR A 11 -13.90 -6.26 -0.25
C THR A 11 -14.98 -5.44 0.45
N LYS A 12 -16.21 -5.45 -0.11
CA LYS A 12 -17.33 -4.63 0.41
C LYS A 12 -17.69 -4.96 1.85
N HIS A 13 -17.57 -6.24 2.20
CA HIS A 13 -17.92 -6.75 3.51
C HIS A 13 -16.89 -6.36 4.57
N VAL A 14 -15.65 -6.06 4.15
CA VAL A 14 -14.56 -5.66 5.04
C VAL A 14 -14.45 -4.14 5.11
N ASP A 15 -14.65 -3.44 3.99
CA ASP A 15 -14.48 -1.99 3.92
C ASP A 15 -15.40 -1.32 2.87
N VAL A 16 -16.10 -0.28 3.30
CA VAL A 16 -16.95 0.53 2.43
C VAL A 16 -16.12 1.43 1.51
N HIS A 17 -14.94 1.85 1.96
CA HIS A 17 -13.99 2.71 1.24
C HIS A 17 -13.01 1.92 0.35
N ARG A 18 -13.27 0.63 0.15
CA ARG A 18 -12.45 -0.23 -0.72
C ARG A 18 -12.25 0.35 -2.11
N GLU A 19 -11.14 -0.09 -2.71
CA GLU A 19 -10.87 0.20 -4.11
C GLU A 19 -11.93 -0.42 -5.04
N THR A 20 -12.39 0.36 -6.02
CA THR A 20 -13.26 -0.17 -7.09
C THR A 20 -12.46 -0.99 -8.10
N PHE A 21 -13.06 -2.08 -8.58
CA PHE A 21 -12.51 -2.96 -9.61
C PHE A 21 -13.55 -3.14 -10.73
N GLY A 22 -13.10 -3.58 -11.91
CA GLY A 22 -13.98 -3.88 -13.06
C GLY A 22 -13.61 -3.10 -14.32
N LYS A 23 -14.60 -2.86 -15.18
CA LYS A 23 -14.44 -2.09 -16.42
C LYS A 23 -15.27 -0.82 -16.35
N GLU A 24 -14.68 0.29 -16.77
CA GLU A 24 -15.36 1.56 -16.97
C GLU A 24 -15.24 1.96 -18.45
N LYS A 25 -16.38 2.21 -19.12
CA LYS A 25 -16.44 2.57 -20.55
C LYS A 25 -15.64 1.63 -21.48
N GLY A 26 -15.61 0.33 -21.14
CA GLY A 26 -14.91 -0.70 -21.92
C GLY A 26 -13.42 -0.87 -21.58
N ALA A 27 -12.81 0.05 -20.83
CA ALA A 27 -11.44 -0.05 -20.34
C ALA A 27 -11.41 -0.69 -18.94
N SER A 28 -10.41 -1.52 -18.66
CA SER A 28 -10.19 -2.03 -17.30
C SER A 28 -9.77 -0.88 -16.39
N ILE A 29 -10.40 -0.77 -15.22
CA ILE A 29 -9.96 0.16 -14.19
C ILE A 29 -8.58 -0.31 -13.71
N THR A 30 -7.61 0.59 -13.67
CA THR A 30 -6.30 0.31 -13.05
C THR A 30 -6.51 0.09 -11.56
N THR A 31 -6.01 -1.04 -11.07
CA THR A 31 -6.12 -1.41 -9.66
C THR A 31 -4.76 -1.57 -9.02
N SER A 32 -4.73 -1.60 -7.69
CA SER A 32 -3.53 -1.97 -6.94
C SER A 32 -3.34 -3.48 -6.79
N ILE A 33 -4.13 -4.32 -7.45
CA ILE A 33 -4.01 -5.78 -7.30
C ILE A 33 -2.62 -6.17 -7.79
N PRO A 34 -1.84 -6.93 -6.98
CA PRO A 34 -0.56 -7.43 -7.43
C PRO A 34 -0.70 -8.20 -8.75
N PRO A 35 0.04 -7.81 -9.80
CA PRO A 35 0.01 -8.54 -11.04
C PRO A 35 0.57 -9.96 -10.84
N PRO A 36 0.10 -10.96 -11.61
CA PRO A 36 0.59 -12.34 -11.52
C PRO A 36 1.94 -12.49 -12.22
N ILE A 37 2.93 -11.71 -11.78
CA ILE A 37 4.31 -11.70 -12.28
C ILE A 37 5.25 -11.88 -11.10
N ASP A 38 6.45 -12.39 -11.38
CA ASP A 38 7.48 -12.51 -10.35
C ASP A 38 8.08 -11.13 -10.06
N THR A 39 8.08 -10.73 -8.80
CA THR A 39 8.59 -9.42 -8.35
C THR A 39 9.45 -9.59 -7.10
N MET A 40 10.26 -8.57 -6.78
CA MET A 40 11.09 -8.58 -5.57
C MET A 40 10.26 -8.81 -4.29
N TYR A 41 9.01 -8.34 -4.27
CA TYR A 41 8.11 -8.47 -3.14
C TYR A 41 6.82 -9.18 -3.59
N PRO A 42 6.76 -10.52 -3.50
CA PRO A 42 5.56 -11.27 -3.82
C PRO A 42 4.36 -10.70 -3.07
N ASP A 43 3.20 -10.64 -3.74
CA ASP A 43 1.94 -10.17 -3.15
C ASP A 43 1.92 -8.69 -2.70
N ILE A 44 2.95 -7.90 -3.02
CA ILE A 44 3.02 -6.46 -2.73
C ILE A 44 3.19 -5.68 -4.03
N TRP A 45 2.34 -4.68 -4.24
CA TRP A 45 2.33 -3.88 -5.45
C TRP A 45 2.17 -2.39 -5.17
N PRO A 46 3.26 -1.62 -5.12
CA PRO A 46 3.20 -0.16 -5.04
C PRO A 46 2.72 0.41 -6.39
N VAL A 47 1.70 1.26 -6.36
CA VAL A 47 1.10 1.84 -7.57
C VAL A 47 0.65 3.28 -7.32
N SER A 48 0.68 4.10 -8.37
CA SER A 48 -0.01 5.39 -8.39
C SER A 48 -1.33 5.26 -9.15
N LEU A 49 -2.45 5.43 -8.45
CA LEU A 49 -3.80 5.31 -9.02
C LEU A 49 -4.36 6.70 -9.33
N GLN A 50 -4.69 6.95 -10.60
CA GLN A 50 -5.45 8.13 -10.98
C GLN A 50 -6.91 7.95 -10.57
N ARG A 51 -7.41 8.85 -9.71
CA ARG A 51 -8.81 8.91 -9.29
C ARG A 51 -9.39 10.30 -9.56
N SER A 52 -10.70 10.46 -9.39
CA SER A 52 -11.40 11.73 -9.64
C SER A 52 -10.90 12.86 -8.74
N ASP A 53 -10.44 12.53 -7.54
CA ASP A 53 -9.84 13.49 -6.61
C ASP A 53 -8.34 13.67 -6.82
N GLY A 54 -7.65 12.86 -7.62
CA GLY A 54 -6.24 13.03 -7.98
C GLY A 54 -5.45 11.72 -7.96
N VAL A 55 -4.12 11.80 -8.14
CA VAL A 55 -3.23 10.64 -8.06
C VAL A 55 -3.03 10.24 -6.60
N LYS A 56 -3.31 8.97 -6.28
CA LYS A 56 -3.11 8.37 -4.97
C LYS A 56 -1.95 7.38 -5.04
N LEU A 57 -1.00 7.48 -4.12
CA LEU A 57 0.06 6.48 -3.97
C LEU A 57 -0.43 5.40 -3.00
N VAL A 58 -0.50 4.16 -3.49
CA VAL A 58 -1.08 3.03 -2.75
C VAL A 58 -0.10 1.86 -2.81
N ILE A 59 0.09 1.19 -1.67
CA ILE A 59 0.71 -0.14 -1.63
C ILE A 59 -0.43 -1.14 -1.58
N GLY A 60 -0.64 -1.84 -2.69
CA GLY A 60 -1.59 -2.93 -2.78
C GLY A 60 -1.01 -4.21 -2.21
N THR A 61 -1.80 -4.93 -1.43
CA THR A 61 -1.52 -6.32 -1.05
C THR A 61 -2.68 -7.21 -1.50
N GLN A 62 -2.56 -8.52 -1.24
CA GLN A 62 -3.65 -9.48 -1.52
C GLN A 62 -4.89 -9.26 -0.64
N VAL A 63 -4.70 -8.78 0.59
CA VAL A 63 -5.77 -8.72 1.61
C VAL A 63 -6.20 -7.29 1.94
N SER A 64 -5.34 -6.31 1.70
CA SER A 64 -5.57 -4.92 2.05
C SER A 64 -4.94 -3.96 1.03
N ASN A 65 -5.24 -2.69 1.23
CA ASN A 65 -4.60 -1.57 0.57
C ASN A 65 -4.04 -0.64 1.64
N ILE A 66 -2.88 -0.06 1.37
CA ILE A 66 -2.25 0.94 2.24
C ILE A 66 -2.11 2.23 1.43
N LEU A 67 -2.97 3.21 1.70
CA LEU A 67 -2.89 4.54 1.09
C LEU A 67 -1.81 5.35 1.80
N ILE A 68 -0.90 5.95 1.05
CA ILE A 68 0.05 6.91 1.60
C ILE A 68 -0.64 8.28 1.68
N THR A 69 -0.91 8.74 2.90
CA THR A 69 -1.60 10.02 3.17
C THR A 69 -0.64 11.13 3.57
N SER A 70 0.61 10.82 3.86
CA SER A 70 1.66 11.82 3.96
C SER A 70 3.02 11.23 3.63
N ASN A 71 3.84 11.96 2.86
CA ASN A 71 5.20 11.57 2.53
C ASN A 71 6.15 12.77 2.39
N ILE A 72 7.44 12.46 2.49
CA ILE A 72 8.53 13.41 2.25
C ILE A 72 9.60 12.76 1.37
N ARG A 73 10.10 13.53 0.39
CA ARG A 73 11.25 13.16 -0.44
C ARG A 73 12.53 13.51 0.33
N MET A 74 13.43 12.54 0.44
CA MET A 74 14.73 12.72 1.10
C MET A 74 15.85 13.02 0.10
N ASP A 75 15.63 12.64 -1.15
CA ASP A 75 16.56 12.76 -2.27
C ASP A 75 16.45 14.10 -2.99
N THR A 76 15.39 14.88 -2.75
CA THR A 76 15.19 16.19 -3.37
C THR A 76 14.52 17.13 -2.38
N LYS A 77 14.92 18.41 -2.40
CA LYS A 77 14.33 19.46 -1.55
C LYS A 77 12.94 19.83 -2.07
N MET A 78 11.92 19.15 -1.56
CA MET A 78 10.52 19.41 -1.84
C MET A 78 9.73 19.57 -0.54
N LYS A 79 8.61 20.29 -0.60
CA LYS A 79 7.68 20.33 0.53
C LYS A 79 7.08 18.93 0.74
N PRO A 80 6.84 18.51 1.99
CA PRO A 80 6.09 17.28 2.26
C PRO A 80 4.70 17.33 1.59
N CYS A 81 4.22 16.18 1.09
CA CYS A 81 2.81 16.08 0.69
C CYS A 81 2.01 15.55 1.88
N ILE A 82 0.85 16.16 2.09
CA ILE A 82 -0.09 15.83 3.16
C ILE A 82 -1.48 15.71 2.52
N GLY A 83 -2.22 14.68 2.91
CA GLY A 83 -3.49 14.29 2.33
C GLY A 83 -3.38 13.10 1.37
N SER A 84 -4.52 12.63 0.89
CA SER A 84 -4.63 11.43 0.05
C SER A 84 -4.02 11.56 -1.35
N LYS A 85 -3.62 12.77 -1.77
CA LYS A 85 -3.03 13.03 -3.08
C LYS A 85 -1.51 13.07 -2.99
N CYS A 86 -0.84 12.28 -3.82
CA CYS A 86 0.62 12.24 -3.87
C CYS A 86 1.15 12.80 -5.20
N MET A 87 1.62 14.05 -5.17
CA MET A 87 2.24 14.72 -6.33
C MET A 87 3.77 14.64 -6.32
N SER A 88 4.39 14.40 -5.16
CA SER A 88 5.84 14.42 -5.00
C SER A 88 6.53 13.12 -5.43
N PHE A 89 5.80 12.02 -5.52
CA PHE A 89 6.31 10.71 -5.89
C PHE A 89 5.22 9.94 -6.63
N GLN A 90 5.45 9.71 -7.93
CA GLN A 90 4.47 9.06 -8.81
C GLN A 90 5.13 7.92 -9.57
N LEU A 91 4.40 6.81 -9.65
CA LEU A 91 4.77 5.61 -10.40
C LEU A 91 3.99 5.67 -11.71
N THR A 92 4.65 6.19 -12.74
CA THR A 92 4.05 6.55 -14.03
C THR A 92 4.18 5.43 -15.05
N THR A 93 5.23 4.60 -14.93
CA THR A 93 5.48 3.48 -15.82
C THR A 93 5.20 2.16 -15.13
N THR A 94 4.97 1.11 -15.92
CA THR A 94 4.82 -0.27 -15.42
C THR A 94 6.13 -0.84 -14.85
N ALA A 95 7.27 -0.24 -15.17
CA ALA A 95 8.58 -0.63 -14.64
C ALA A 95 8.88 0.02 -13.28
N ASP A 96 8.27 1.16 -12.98
CA ASP A 96 8.55 1.90 -11.74
C ASP A 96 8.33 1.03 -10.49
N PRO A 97 7.19 0.32 -10.32
CA PRO A 97 6.96 -0.55 -9.17
C PRO A 97 8.03 -1.63 -8.98
N MET A 98 8.58 -2.15 -10.08
CA MET A 98 9.61 -3.20 -10.08
C MET A 98 10.97 -2.70 -9.59
N SER A 99 11.21 -1.39 -9.67
CA SER A 99 12.46 -0.76 -9.25
C SER A 99 12.45 -0.26 -7.80
N ILE A 100 11.27 -0.25 -7.16
CA ILE A 100 11.11 0.27 -5.80
C ILE A 100 11.71 -0.71 -4.80
N LYS A 101 12.46 -0.15 -3.85
CA LYS A 101 12.89 -0.85 -2.64
C LYS A 101 12.10 -0.32 -1.46
N ILE A 102 11.46 -1.24 -0.74
CA ILE A 102 10.73 -0.96 0.48
C ILE A 102 11.67 -1.24 1.65
N TYR A 103 11.86 -0.23 2.48
CA TYR A 103 12.70 -0.31 3.67
C TYR A 103 11.80 -0.29 4.91
N LEU A 104 12.06 -1.22 5.82
CA LEU A 104 11.41 -1.29 7.11
C LEU A 104 12.39 -0.85 8.19
N ASP A 105 11.87 -0.23 9.23
CA ASP A 105 12.65 0.04 10.43
C ASP A 105 13.05 -1.29 11.08
N SER A 106 14.34 -1.46 11.33
CA SER A 106 14.89 -2.71 11.87
C SER A 106 14.39 -3.03 13.27
N THR A 107 14.16 -2.01 14.10
CA THR A 107 13.73 -2.19 15.49
C THR A 107 12.28 -2.68 15.51
N PHE A 108 11.39 -2.01 14.78
CA PHE A 108 10.00 -2.45 14.68
C PHE A 108 9.85 -3.81 14.00
N LEU A 109 10.68 -4.11 13.00
CA LEU A 109 10.72 -5.44 12.40
C LEU A 109 11.11 -6.51 13.43
N GLN A 110 12.15 -6.24 14.22
CA GLN A 110 12.62 -7.17 15.24
C GLN A 110 11.57 -7.40 16.33
N GLU A 111 10.92 -6.34 16.80
CA GLU A 111 9.81 -6.43 17.76
C GLU A 111 8.66 -7.29 17.22
N GLY A 112 8.29 -7.08 15.95
CA GLY A 112 7.28 -7.90 15.28
C GLY A 112 7.68 -9.37 15.17
N LEU A 113 8.95 -9.66 14.86
CA LEU A 113 9.48 -11.02 14.79
C LEU A 113 9.53 -11.71 16.17
N VAL A 114 9.86 -10.96 17.23
CA VAL A 114 9.83 -11.48 18.61
C VAL A 114 8.39 -11.80 19.03
N MET A 115 7.44 -10.92 18.72
CA MET A 115 6.02 -11.18 18.95
C MET A 115 5.55 -12.41 18.18
N LEU A 116 5.99 -12.56 16.92
CA LEU A 116 5.69 -13.71 16.09
C LEU A 116 6.21 -15.04 16.67
N ALA A 117 7.42 -15.04 17.23
CA ALA A 117 8.04 -16.23 17.82
C ALA A 117 7.48 -16.61 19.20
N SER A 118 6.69 -15.73 19.82
CA SER A 118 6.15 -15.92 21.16
C SER A 118 5.11 -17.04 21.22
N PRO A 119 5.24 -18.05 22.10
CA PRO A 119 4.24 -19.10 22.28
C PRO A 119 2.87 -18.58 22.77
N GLN A 120 2.85 -17.38 23.35
CA GLN A 120 1.63 -16.72 23.81
C GLN A 120 0.86 -16.03 22.67
N THR A 121 1.44 -15.94 21.47
CA THR A 121 0.77 -15.38 20.28
C THR A 121 -0.27 -16.38 19.78
N SER A 122 -1.52 -16.15 20.16
CA SER A 122 -2.63 -17.08 19.96
C SER A 122 -3.25 -17.04 18.56
N CYS A 123 -2.99 -15.98 17.79
CA CYS A 123 -3.60 -15.79 16.47
C CYS A 123 -2.69 -14.95 15.56
N MET A 124 -2.22 -15.55 14.48
CA MET A 124 -1.74 -14.84 13.31
C MET A 124 -2.86 -14.83 12.27
N SER A 125 -3.52 -13.70 12.09
CA SER A 125 -4.54 -13.57 11.05
C SER A 125 -4.02 -12.74 9.90
N SER A 126 -3.72 -13.38 8.77
CA SER A 126 -3.51 -12.70 7.49
C SER A 126 -4.77 -11.97 7.01
N SER A 127 -5.95 -12.36 7.51
CA SER A 127 -7.26 -11.85 7.10
C SER A 127 -7.68 -10.59 7.85
N ASN A 128 -7.21 -10.38 9.09
CA ASN A 128 -7.64 -9.28 9.97
C ASN A 128 -6.57 -8.18 10.13
N ILE A 129 -5.57 -8.12 9.24
CA ILE A 129 -4.49 -7.14 9.33
C ILE A 129 -4.99 -5.69 9.40
N ILE A 130 -6.14 -5.40 8.80
CA ILE A 130 -6.76 -4.06 8.82
C ILE A 130 -7.21 -3.66 10.24
N TYR A 131 -7.71 -4.61 11.04
CA TYR A 131 -8.10 -4.35 12.44
C TYR A 131 -6.89 -4.15 13.34
N GLN A 132 -5.72 -4.66 12.98
CA GLN A 132 -4.49 -4.48 13.75
C GLN A 132 -3.79 -3.15 13.43
N LEU A 133 -4.06 -2.58 12.25
CA LEU A 133 -3.47 -1.34 11.75
C LEU A 133 -4.34 -0.09 12.01
N ARG A 134 -5.55 -0.27 12.56
CA ARG A 134 -6.49 0.80 12.96
C ARG A 134 -6.54 0.91 14.48
#